data_AF-A0A4P2SKY3-F1
#
_entry.id   AF-A0A4P2SKY3-F1
#
_cell.length_a   1.000
_cell.length_b   1.000
_cell.length_c   1.000
_cell.angle_alpha   90.00
_cell.angle_beta   90.00
_cell.angle_gamma   90.00
#
_symmetry.space_group_name_H-M   'P 1'
#
loop_
_entity.id
_entity.type
_entity.pdbx_description
1 polymer ?
#
loop_
_entity_poly.entity_id
_entity_poly.type
_entity_poly.pdbx_seq_one_letter_code
_entity_poly.pdbx_strand_id
1 'polypeptide(L)'
;MNNMIVTATFYGTELYVVEHNGEPHVPMKPIVEGMGMAWQAQLEKLKQRFKSTVTEIVIVASDGKERKMACLPLRKLAGWLRTIYPNKVKSEIRDKVVQ
;
A
#
# COMPACT_ATOMS: atom_id res chain seq x y z
N MET A 1 11.67 -18.15 1.81
CA MET A 1 10.66 -17.32 1.12
C MET A 1 11.39 -16.47 0.10
N ASN A 2 11.06 -16.58 -1.19
CA ASN A 2 11.60 -15.67 -2.20
C ASN A 2 10.81 -14.37 -2.14
N ASN A 3 11.31 -13.36 -1.44
CA ASN A 3 10.70 -12.04 -1.45
C ASN A 3 11.14 -11.34 -2.74
N MET A 4 10.30 -11.39 -3.78
CA MET A 4 10.51 -10.56 -4.96
C MET A 4 10.06 -9.14 -4.64
N ILE A 5 11.01 -8.31 -4.22
CA ILE A 5 10.79 -6.87 -4.03
C ILE A 5 10.95 -6.20 -5.38
N VAL A 6 9.84 -5.72 -5.94
CA VAL A 6 9.86 -4.81 -7.08
C VAL A 6 9.64 -3.40 -6.54
N THR A 7 10.62 -2.52 -6.75
CA THR A 7 10.54 -1.11 -6.38
C THR A 7 10.18 -0.28 -7.61
N ALA A 8 9.07 0.45 -7.56
CA ALA A 8 8.69 1.42 -8.59
C ALA A 8 8.32 2.76 -7.95
N THR A 9 8.52 3.87 -8.67
CA THR A 9 8.05 5.18 -8.20
C THR A 9 6.53 5.28 -8.34
N PHE A 10 5.84 5.57 -7.25
CA PHE A 10 4.39 5.68 -7.14
C PHE A 10 4.04 6.97 -6.42
N TYR A 11 3.53 7.97 -7.14
CA TYR A 11 3.23 9.30 -6.58
C TYR A 11 4.39 9.90 -5.75
N GLY A 12 5.63 9.73 -6.21
CA GLY A 12 6.81 10.24 -5.51
C GLY A 12 7.20 9.46 -4.24
N THR A 13 6.57 8.31 -3.97
CA THR A 13 7.01 7.32 -2.97
C THR A 13 7.43 6.03 -3.65
N GLU A 14 8.20 5.20 -2.97
CA GLU A 14 8.50 3.85 -3.45
C GLU A 14 7.28 2.92 -3.25
N LEU A 15 6.97 2.16 -4.29
CA LEU A 15 6.01 1.06 -4.25
C LEU A 15 6.78 -0.24 -4.07
N TYR A 16 6.50 -0.92 -2.97
CA TYR A 16 7.03 -2.24 -2.69
C TYR A 16 6.00 -3.29 -3.07
N VAL A 17 6.43 -4.34 -3.74
CA VAL A 17 5.61 -5.53 -4.02
C VAL A 17 6.22 -6.72 -3.30
N VAL A 18 5.39 -7.56 -2.71
CA VAL A 18 5.78 -8.86 -2.13
C VAL A 18 4.93 -9.96 -2.73
N GLU A 19 5.53 -11.11 -3.02
CA GLU A 19 4.80 -12.30 -3.43
C GLU A 19 4.26 -13.02 -2.18
N HIS A 20 2.98 -13.37 -2.20
CA HIS A 20 2.36 -14.14 -1.14
C HIS A 20 1.26 -15.03 -1.73
N ASN A 21 1.40 -16.34 -1.54
CA ASN A 21 0.49 -17.37 -2.06
C ASN A 21 0.31 -17.28 -3.59
N GLY A 22 1.37 -16.98 -4.35
CA GLY A 22 1.32 -16.87 -5.80
C GLY A 22 0.65 -15.59 -6.33
N GLU A 23 0.32 -14.64 -5.46
CA GLU A 23 -0.28 -13.35 -5.84
C GLU A 23 0.58 -12.17 -5.34
N PRO A 24 0.82 -11.14 -6.18
CA PRO A 24 1.53 -9.94 -5.75
C PRO A 24 0.67 -9.09 -4.80
N HIS A 25 1.27 -8.69 -3.68
CA HIS A 25 0.68 -7.85 -2.65
C HIS A 25 1.53 -6.61 -2.41
N VAL A 26 0.90 -5.54 -1.97
CA VAL A 26 1.56 -4.27 -1.63
C VAL A 26 1.35 -3.95 -0.15
N PRO A 27 2.41 -3.63 0.62
CA PRO A 27 2.27 -3.14 1.99
C PRO A 27 1.67 -1.73 1.95
N MET A 28 0.52 -1.55 2.60
CA MET A 28 -0.27 -0.33 2.44
C MET A 28 0.26 0.85 3.26
N LYS A 29 0.95 0.59 4.38
CA LYS A 29 1.42 1.65 5.29
C LYS A 29 2.41 2.62 4.61
N PRO A 30 3.48 2.16 3.94
CA PRO A 30 4.39 3.05 3.22
C PRO A 30 3.68 3.89 2.14
N ILE A 31 2.72 3.30 1.41
CA ILE A 31 1.96 4.00 0.38
C ILE A 31 1.11 5.13 0.98
N VAL A 32 0.37 4.82 2.05
CA VAL A 32 -0.50 5.78 2.74
C VAL A 32 0.29 6.94 3.32
N GLU A 33 1.40 6.65 4.02
CA GLU A 33 2.28 7.66 4.62
C GLU A 33 3.02 8.46 3.54
N GLY A 34 3.48 7.80 2.48
CA GLY A 34 4.11 8.43 1.32
C GLY A 34 3.20 9.45 0.64
N MET A 35 1.90 9.14 0.54
CA MET A 35 0.86 10.04 0.03
C MET A 35 0.45 11.16 1.00
N GLY A 36 0.98 11.16 2.23
CA GLY A 36 0.70 12.16 3.28
C GLY A 36 -0.60 11.96 4.04
N MET A 37 -1.14 10.75 4.04
CA MET A 37 -2.37 10.40 4.76
C MET A 37 -2.05 9.72 6.10
N ALA A 38 -2.94 9.87 7.08
CA ALA A 38 -2.83 9.18 8.36
C ALA A 38 -3.09 7.67 8.20
N TRP A 39 -2.13 6.84 8.63
CA TRP A 39 -2.21 5.38 8.51
C TRP A 39 -3.44 4.78 9.18
N GLN A 40 -3.70 5.11 10.45
CA GLN A 40 -4.78 4.48 11.23
C GLN A 40 -6.15 4.64 10.58
N ALA A 41 -6.46 5.84 10.07
CA ALA A 41 -7.72 6.10 9.38
C ALA A 41 -7.85 5.30 8.07
N GLN A 42 -6.75 5.06 7.36
CA GLN A 42 -6.76 4.27 6.13
C GLN A 42 -6.79 2.76 6.41
N LEU A 43 -6.14 2.30 7.48
CA LEU A 43 -6.18 0.91 7.90
C LEU A 43 -7.62 0.47 8.22
N GLU A 44 -8.38 1.29 8.94
CA GLU A 44 -9.79 0.99 9.23
C GLU A 44 -10.63 0.91 7.94
N LYS A 45 -10.44 1.84 6.99
CA LYS A 45 -11.11 1.79 5.69
C LYS A 45 -10.73 0.56 4.87
N LEU A 46 -9.46 0.16 4.89
CA LEU A 46 -8.98 -1.06 4.23
C LEU A 46 -9.64 -2.30 4.83
N LYS A 47 -9.64 -2.42 6.16
CA LYS A 47 -10.29 -3.52 6.88
C LYS A 47 -11.80 -3.57 6.65
N GLN A 48 -12.46 -2.43 6.43
CA GLN A 48 -13.89 -2.38 6.14
C GLN A 48 -14.20 -2.76 4.69
N ARG A 49 -13.56 -2.09 3.71
CA ARG A 49 -13.90 -2.21 2.28
C ARG A 49 -13.25 -3.39 1.59
N PHE A 50 -12.05 -3.77 2.02
CA PHE A 50 -11.24 -4.83 1.43
C PHE A 50 -11.05 -6.00 2.40
N LYS A 51 -11.98 -6.19 3.35
CA LYS A 51 -11.92 -7.19 4.42
C LYS A 51 -11.51 -8.59 3.94
N SER A 52 -12.01 -9.01 2.78
CA SER A 52 -11.77 -10.34 2.21
C SER A 52 -10.43 -10.49 1.49
N THR A 53 -9.71 -9.40 1.26
CA THR A 53 -8.45 -9.39 0.50
C THR A 53 -7.28 -8.77 1.26
N VAL A 54 -7.52 -7.88 2.23
CA VAL A 54 -6.45 -7.35 3.05
C VAL A 54 -5.94 -8.44 3.98
N THR A 55 -4.63 -8.63 4.04
CA THR A 55 -4.00 -9.68 4.86
C THR A 55 -2.76 -9.15 5.55
N GLU A 56 -2.40 -9.71 6.69
CA GLU A 56 -1.15 -9.40 7.36
C GLU A 56 -0.05 -10.34 6.86
N ILE A 57 0.98 -9.76 6.22
CA ILE A 57 2.13 -10.50 5.70
C ILE A 57 3.35 -10.13 6.53
N VAL A 58 4.13 -11.13 6.93
CA VAL A 58 5.45 -10.91 7.53
C VAL A 58 6.44 -10.56 6.42
N ILE A 59 7.00 -9.37 6.48
CA ILE A 59 7.96 -8.84 5.51
C ILE A 59 9.28 -8.59 6.23
N VAL A 60 10.38 -9.04 5.63
CA VAL A 60 11.73 -8.67 6.05
C VAL A 60 12.03 -7.27 5.51
N ALA A 61 12.20 -6.30 6.41
CA ALA A 61 12.56 -4.95 6.01
C ALA A 61 14.06 -4.83 5.69
N SER A 62 14.50 -3.66 5.25
CA SER A 62 15.89 -3.37 4.89
C SER A 62 16.90 -3.57 6.03
N ASP A 63 16.47 -3.49 7.28
CA ASP A 63 17.28 -3.77 8.47
C ASP A 63 17.35 -5.25 8.84
N GLY A 64 16.83 -6.14 7.98
CA GLY A 64 16.79 -7.58 8.21
C GLY A 64 15.74 -8.03 9.22
N LYS A 65 14.94 -7.11 9.78
CA LYS A 65 13.92 -7.47 10.77
C LYS A 65 12.58 -7.76 10.12
N GLU A 66 11.93 -8.80 10.63
CA GLU A 66 10.57 -9.15 10.28
C GLU A 66 9.56 -8.17 10.86
N ARG A 67 8.61 -7.73 10.03
CA ARG A 67 7.49 -6.87 10.43
C ARG A 67 6.21 -7.39 9.82
N LYS A 68 5.15 -7.48 10.64
CA LYS A 68 3.80 -7.72 10.15
C LYS A 68 3.27 -6.45 9.50
N MET A 69 2.87 -6.54 8.23
CA MET A 69 2.31 -5.43 7.48
C MET A 69 0.95 -5.79 6.89
N ALA A 70 -0.03 -4.90 7.05
CA ALA A 70 -1.28 -4.99 6.32
C ALA A 70 -1.02 -4.75 4.83
N CYS A 71 -1.30 -5.77 4.03
CA CYS A 71 -1.05 -5.80 2.61
C CYS A 71 -2.35 -5.96 1.82
N LEU A 72 -2.38 -5.36 0.63
CA LEU A 72 -3.49 -5.45 -0.31
C LEU A 72 -3.00 -6.14 -1.58
N PRO A 73 -3.77 -7.04 -2.23
CA PRO A 73 -3.41 -7.56 -3.54
C PRO A 73 -3.22 -6.41 -4.54
N LEU A 74 -2.15 -6.45 -5.33
CA LEU A 74 -1.80 -5.37 -6.26
C LEU A 74 -2.96 -5.04 -7.21
N ARG A 75 -3.70 -6.04 -7.67
CA ARG A 75 -4.91 -5.86 -8.52
C ARG A 75 -6.02 -5.04 -7.87
N LYS A 76 -6.04 -4.90 -6.54
CA LYS A 76 -7.03 -4.10 -5.79
C LYS A 76 -6.52 -2.68 -5.50
N LEU A 77 -5.23 -2.39 -5.71
CA LEU A 77 -4.63 -1.08 -5.44
C LEU A 77 -5.35 0.05 -6.19
N ALA A 78 -5.61 -0.13 -7.49
CA ALA A 78 -6.36 0.85 -8.29
C ALA A 78 -7.78 1.09 -7.73
N GLY A 79 -8.44 0.04 -7.25
CA GLY A 79 -9.75 0.15 -6.61
C GLY A 79 -9.71 0.92 -5.28
N TRP A 80 -8.60 0.84 -4.53
CA TRP A 80 -8.38 1.64 -3.33
C TRP A 80 -8.09 3.10 -3.68
N LEU A 81 -7.27 3.37 -4.72
CA LEU A 81 -6.95 4.73 -5.17
C LEU A 81 -8.20 5.54 -5.52
N ARG A 82 -9.19 4.91 -6.17
CA ARG A 82 -10.48 5.52 -6.49
C ARG A 82 -11.29 5.97 -5.27
N THR A 83 -10.92 5.54 -4.06
CA THR A 83 -11.57 5.97 -2.81
C THR A 83 -10.88 7.18 -2.16
N ILE A 84 -9.74 7.61 -2.69
CA ILE A 84 -8.94 8.69 -2.16
C ILE A 84 -9.37 10.02 -2.79
N TYR A 85 -9.70 10.98 -1.95
CA TYR A 85 -9.99 12.34 -2.40
C TYR A 85 -8.68 13.14 -2.54
N PRO A 86 -8.47 13.91 -3.62
CA PRO A 86 -7.25 14.68 -3.84
C PRO A 86 -6.92 15.65 -2.70
N ASN A 87 -7.91 16.22 -2.02
CA ASN A 87 -7.68 17.11 -0.89
C ASN A 87 -7.12 16.40 0.36
N LYS A 88 -7.10 15.06 0.39
CA LYS A 88 -6.55 14.25 1.49
C LYS A 88 -5.08 13.86 1.30
N VAL A 89 -4.49 14.15 0.14
CA VAL A 89 -3.09 13.84 -0.15
C VAL A 89 -2.22 15.11 -0.15
N LYS A 90 -0.90 14.93 -0.12
CA LYS A 90 0.08 16.03 -0.28
C LYS A 90 -0.24 16.87 -1.53
N SER A 91 -0.09 18.18 -1.43
CA SER A 91 -0.33 19.12 -2.54
C SER A 91 0.39 18.70 -3.82
N GLU A 92 1.65 18.28 -3.70
CA GLU A 92 2.55 17.88 -4.80
C GLU A 92 2.06 16.68 -5.63
N ILE A 93 1.12 15.88 -5.11
CA ILE A 93 0.65 14.66 -5.78
C ILE A 93 -0.84 14.70 -6.11
N ARG A 94 -1.55 15.79 -5.79
CA ARG A 94 -3.00 15.91 -6.01
C ARG A 94 -3.39 15.67 -7.46
N ASP A 95 -2.68 16.30 -8.40
CA ASP A 95 -2.96 16.20 -9.83
C ASP A 95 -2.78 14.78 -10.37
N LYS A 96 -1.92 13.98 -9.73
CA LYS A 96 -1.65 12.59 -10.10
C LYS A 96 -2.73 11.63 -9.59
N VAL A 97 -3.51 12.02 -8.58
CA VAL A 97 -4.58 11.19 -7.98
C VAL A 97 -5.93 11.39 -8.71
N VAL A 98 -6.06 12.47 -9.50
CA VAL A 98 -7.31 12.82 -10.22
C VAL A 98 -7.47 12.09 -11.56
N GLN A 99 -6.40 11.53 -12.13
CA GLN A 99 -6.39 10.86 -13.44
C GLN A 99 -7.04 9.47 -13.45
#